data_AF-A0A3C2C263-F1
#
_entry.id   AF-A0A3C2C263-F1
#
_cell.length_a   1.000
_cell.length_b   1.000
_cell.length_c   1.000
_cell.angle_alpha   90.00
_cell.angle_beta   90.00
_cell.angle_gamma   90.00
#
_symmetry.space_group_name_H-M   'P 1'
#
loop_
_entity.id
_entity.type
_entity.pdbx_description
1 polymer ?
#
loop_
_entity_poly.entity_id
_entity_poly.type
_entity_poly.pdbx_seq_one_letter_code
_entity_poly.pdbx_strand_id
1 'polypeptide(L)'
;MNLADKIQILKPHTALLKGNLMGIEKEGLRVSRKGGISQAPHPKAFGCALTHSNITTDFSESLIELVTPPLHSAEEVLSFLSKTQQYLYHHLPKDQSFWPASMPCVIRGETYIPIAQYGSSNRGLMKTIYRKG
;
A
#
# COMPACT_ATOMS: atom_id res chain seq x y z
N MET A 1 0.34 34.14 -21.64
CA MET A 1 1.51 33.83 -20.79
C MET A 1 1.93 32.40 -21.07
N ASN A 2 3.09 32.21 -21.70
CA ASN A 2 3.61 30.90 -22.09
C ASN A 2 4.26 30.19 -20.88
N LEU A 3 4.69 28.93 -21.05
CA LEU A 3 5.33 28.15 -19.97
C LEU A 3 6.62 28.81 -19.45
N ALA A 4 7.42 29.42 -20.34
CA ALA A 4 8.66 30.08 -19.97
C ALA A 4 8.41 31.30 -19.07
N ASP A 5 7.38 32.09 -19.37
CA ASP A 5 6.96 33.23 -18.56
C ASP A 5 6.57 32.76 -17.14
N LYS A 6 5.81 31.66 -17.03
CA LYS A 6 5.40 31.08 -15.74
C LYS A 6 6.59 30.58 -14.92
N ILE A 7 7.57 29.92 -15.56
CA ILE A 7 8.80 29.46 -14.89
C ILE A 7 9.61 30.66 -14.39
N GLN A 8 9.69 31.74 -15.19
CA GLN A 8 10.46 32.92 -14.83
C GLN A 8 9.89 33.64 -13.61
N ILE A 9 8.56 33.64 -13.43
CA ILE A 9 7.89 34.14 -12.21
C ILE A 9 8.28 33.32 -10.98
N LEU A 10 8.47 32.01 -11.10
CA LEU A 10 8.77 31.13 -9.97
C LEU A 10 10.25 31.12 -9.58
N LYS A 11 11.18 31.45 -10.49
CA LYS A 11 12.63 31.40 -10.26
C LYS A 11 13.09 32.13 -8.97
N PRO A 12 12.67 33.39 -8.71
CA PRO A 12 13.04 34.10 -7.49
C PRO A 12 12.51 33.46 -6.20
N HIS A 13 11.46 32.63 -6.31
CA HIS A 13 10.75 32.01 -5.20
C HIS A 13 11.06 30.52 -5.03
N THR A 14 12.11 30.00 -5.68
CA THR A 14 12.49 28.58 -5.65
C THR A 14 12.72 28.01 -4.25
N ALA A 15 13.13 28.86 -3.29
CA ALA A 15 13.28 28.46 -1.89
C ALA A 15 11.94 27.97 -1.27
N LEU A 16 10.80 28.52 -1.70
CA LEU A 16 9.48 28.10 -1.21
C LEU A 16 9.13 26.66 -1.60
N LEU A 17 9.76 26.13 -2.65
CA LEU A 17 9.51 24.77 -3.14
C LEU A 17 10.38 23.70 -2.44
N LYS A 18 11.37 24.11 -1.64
CA LYS A 18 12.33 23.19 -0.99
C LYS A 18 11.78 22.48 0.25
N GLY A 19 10.62 22.90 0.77
CA GLY A 19 10.02 22.34 1.98
C GLY A 19 8.95 21.26 1.74
N ASN A 20 8.72 20.87 0.48
CA ASN A 20 7.67 19.90 0.16
C ASN A 20 7.98 18.52 0.75
N LEU A 21 6.93 17.88 1.25
CA LEU A 21 6.98 16.49 1.68
C LEU A 21 6.35 15.59 0.63
N MET A 22 6.85 14.37 0.53
CA MET A 22 6.39 13.35 -0.41
C MET A 22 6.08 12.06 0.34
N GLY A 23 5.08 11.33 -0.12
CA GLY A 23 4.74 10.00 0.37
C GLY A 23 4.25 9.13 -0.78
N ILE A 24 4.40 7.81 -0.63
CA ILE A 24 3.91 6.82 -1.60
C ILE A 24 3.06 5.79 -0.85
N GLU A 25 1.91 5.49 -1.46
CA GLU A 25 1.11 4.31 -1.17
C GLU A 25 1.29 3.32 -2.33
N LYS A 26 1.56 2.05 -2.02
CA LYS A 26 1.69 0.99 -3.03
C LYS A 26 0.92 -0.24 -2.60
N GLU A 27 -0.02 -0.62 -3.43
CA GLU A 27 -0.81 -1.83 -3.25
C GLU A 27 -0.29 -3.02 -4.05
N GLY A 28 -0.59 -4.23 -3.58
CA GLY A 28 -0.44 -5.46 -4.33
C GLY A 28 -1.12 -6.65 -3.67
N LEU A 29 -1.59 -7.58 -4.50
CA LEU A 29 -2.25 -8.79 -4.02
C LEU A 29 -1.23 -9.80 -3.50
N ARG A 30 -1.55 -10.46 -2.39
CA ARG A 30 -0.97 -11.75 -2.03
C ARG A 30 -1.59 -12.83 -2.90
N VAL A 31 -0.75 -13.54 -3.63
CA VAL A 31 -1.15 -14.57 -4.58
C VAL A 31 -0.59 -15.91 -4.10
N SER A 32 -1.40 -16.95 -4.09
CA SER A 32 -0.94 -18.31 -3.83
C SER A 32 -0.03 -18.79 -4.96
N ARG A 33 0.90 -19.71 -4.68
CA ARG A 33 1.68 -20.44 -5.71
C ARG A 33 0.82 -21.11 -6.79
N LYS A 34 -0.47 -21.34 -6.52
CA LYS A 34 -1.44 -21.86 -7.50
C LYS A 34 -1.96 -20.79 -8.49
N GLY A 35 -1.48 -19.54 -8.40
CA GLY A 35 -1.80 -18.43 -9.31
C GLY A 35 -3.06 -17.63 -8.95
N GLY A 36 -3.82 -18.07 -7.95
CA GLY A 36 -5.03 -17.38 -7.48
C GLY A 36 -4.77 -16.45 -6.30
N ILE A 37 -5.67 -15.49 -6.08
CA ILE A 37 -5.67 -14.63 -4.88
C ILE A 37 -5.62 -15.48 -3.60
N SER A 38 -4.77 -15.09 -2.66
CA SER A 38 -4.62 -15.77 -1.38
C SER A 38 -5.93 -15.69 -0.58
N GLN A 39 -6.27 -16.75 0.14
CA GLN A 39 -7.39 -16.79 1.08
C GLN A 39 -6.91 -16.79 2.54
N ALA A 40 -5.59 -16.79 2.75
CA ALA A 40 -5.01 -16.78 4.08
C ALA A 40 -5.19 -15.40 4.74
N PRO A 41 -5.34 -15.34 6.08
CA PRO A 41 -5.43 -14.07 6.81
C PRO A 41 -4.15 -13.24 6.65
N HIS A 42 -4.22 -11.98 7.05
CA HIS A 42 -3.08 -11.07 7.12
C HIS A 42 -1.93 -11.69 7.93
N PRO A 43 -0.71 -11.76 7.38
CA PRO A 43 0.42 -12.38 8.08
C PRO A 43 0.71 -11.70 9.42
N LYS A 44 0.81 -12.50 10.50
CA LYS A 44 1.12 -11.99 11.85
C LYS A 44 2.41 -11.16 11.91
N ALA A 45 3.39 -11.47 11.05
CA ALA A 45 4.65 -10.73 10.96
C ALA A 45 4.48 -9.29 10.45
N PHE A 46 3.36 -8.96 9.79
CA PHE A 46 3.03 -7.60 9.37
C PHE A 46 2.30 -6.80 10.47
N GLY A 47 2.03 -7.44 11.61
CA GLY A 47 1.39 -6.81 12.76
C GLY A 47 -0.12 -6.67 12.59
N CYS A 48 -0.65 -5.55 13.06
CA CYS A 48 -2.09 -5.27 13.05
C CYS A 48 -2.42 -4.29 11.92
N ALA A 49 -3.07 -4.77 10.85
CA ALA A 49 -3.44 -3.94 9.70
C ALA A 49 -4.24 -2.68 10.10
N LEU A 50 -5.03 -2.73 11.18
CA LEU A 50 -5.80 -1.56 11.65
C LEU A 50 -4.92 -0.40 12.14
N THR A 51 -3.75 -0.69 12.69
CA THR A 51 -2.94 0.29 13.45
C THR A 51 -1.49 0.37 13.02
N HIS A 52 -0.99 -0.55 12.19
CA HIS A 52 0.38 -0.54 11.73
C HIS A 52 0.59 0.62 10.74
N SER A 53 1.64 1.41 10.97
CA SER A 53 1.84 2.70 10.28
C SER A 53 2.25 2.59 8.80
N ASN A 54 2.82 1.45 8.39
CA ASN A 54 3.49 1.33 7.08
C ASN A 54 3.07 0.12 6.24
N ILE A 55 2.30 -0.79 6.83
CA ILE A 55 1.86 -2.04 6.19
C ILE A 55 0.45 -2.27 6.68
N THR A 56 -0.53 -2.21 5.79
CA THR A 56 -1.93 -2.43 6.09
C THR A 56 -2.58 -3.26 4.98
N THR A 57 -3.89 -3.35 4.99
CA THR A 57 -4.70 -3.92 3.92
C THR A 57 -5.66 -2.86 3.43
N ASP A 58 -5.91 -2.82 2.13
CA ASP A 58 -7.02 -2.06 1.57
C ASP A 58 -8.29 -2.92 1.47
N PHE A 59 -8.96 -3.03 0.30
CA PHE A 59 -10.27 -3.66 0.19
C PHE A 59 -10.29 -5.13 0.65
N SER A 60 -9.29 -5.89 0.21
CA SER A 60 -9.18 -7.31 0.49
C SER A 60 -8.16 -7.60 1.60
N GLU A 61 -8.41 -8.63 2.40
CA GLU A 61 -7.45 -9.21 3.35
C GLU A 61 -6.13 -9.61 2.65
N SER A 62 -6.21 -9.89 1.35
CA SER A 62 -5.08 -10.24 0.52
C SER A 62 -4.47 -9.05 -0.23
N LEU A 63 -5.08 -7.87 -0.20
CA LEU A 63 -4.55 -6.66 -0.84
C LEU A 63 -3.71 -5.89 0.18
N ILE A 64 -2.40 -6.14 0.17
CA ILE A 64 -1.48 -5.43 1.05
C ILE A 64 -1.21 -4.04 0.50
N GLU A 65 -1.24 -3.05 1.38
CA GLU A 65 -0.92 -1.66 1.09
C GLU A 65 0.32 -1.26 1.91
N LEU A 66 1.33 -0.76 1.22
CA LEU A 66 2.55 -0.21 1.81
C LEU A 66 2.47 1.31 1.81
N VAL A 67 2.69 1.92 2.97
CA VAL A 67 2.54 3.37 3.17
C VAL A 67 3.85 3.94 3.70
N THR A 68 4.45 4.89 2.99
CA THR A 68 5.64 5.60 3.48
C THR A 68 5.23 6.76 4.39
N PRO A 69 6.06 7.15 5.37
CA PRO A 69 5.89 8.44 6.03
C PRO A 69 6.12 9.58 5.02
N PRO A 70 5.68 10.81 5.35
CA PRO A 70 6.03 12.00 4.58
C PRO A 70 7.53 12.31 4.76
N LEU A 71 8.27 12.40 3.65
CA LEU A 71 9.73 12.57 3.63
C LEU A 71 10.14 13.71 2.68
N HIS A 72 11.39 14.19 2.80
CA HIS A 72 11.83 15.44 2.15
C HIS A 72 12.32 15.25 0.71
N SER A 73 12.55 14.01 0.27
CA SER A 73 13.02 13.72 -1.07
C SER A 73 12.45 12.43 -1.64
N ALA A 74 12.37 12.35 -2.96
CA ALA A 74 11.98 11.13 -3.65
C ALA A 74 12.93 9.95 -3.34
N GLU A 75 14.22 10.22 -3.17
CA GLU A 75 15.22 9.22 -2.81
C GLU A 75 14.95 8.62 -1.42
N GLU A 76 14.65 9.47 -0.42
CA GLU A 76 14.26 9.01 0.91
C GLU A 76 13.00 8.14 0.88
N VAL A 77 11.96 8.57 0.15
CA VAL A 77 10.71 7.82 -0.01
C VAL A 77 10.95 6.47 -0.67
N LEU A 78 11.71 6.43 -1.77
CA LEU A 78 12.00 5.17 -2.48
C LEU A 78 12.88 4.23 -1.64
N SER A 79 13.83 4.77 -0.88
CA SER A 79 14.66 4.00 0.07
C SER A 79 13.82 3.38 1.19
N PHE A 80 12.89 4.16 1.77
CA PHE A 80 11.96 3.65 2.78
C PHE A 80 11.02 2.58 2.22
N LEU A 81 10.44 2.83 1.05
CA LEU A 81 9.56 1.87 0.37
C LEU A 81 10.30 0.57 0.05
N SER A 82 11.54 0.66 -0.44
CA SER A 82 12.37 -0.52 -0.74
C SER A 82 12.63 -1.35 0.52
N LYS A 83 12.97 -0.73 1.64
CA LYS A 83 13.17 -1.44 2.93
C LYS A 83 11.89 -2.11 3.41
N THR A 84 10.75 -1.41 3.31
CA THR A 84 9.43 -1.96 3.69
C THR A 84 9.06 -3.14 2.79
N GLN A 85 9.32 -3.05 1.48
CA GLN A 85 9.12 -4.15 0.54
C GLN A 85 10.04 -5.34 0.83
N GLN A 86 11.31 -5.11 1.17
CA GLN A 86 12.23 -6.17 1.57
C GLN A 86 11.72 -6.92 2.81
N TYR A 87 11.24 -6.18 3.82
CA TYR A 87 10.59 -6.77 5.00
C TYR A 87 9.37 -7.61 4.61
N LEU A 88 8.51 -7.06 3.73
CA LEU A 88 7.36 -7.79 3.20
C LEU A 88 7.79 -9.11 2.54
N TYR A 89 8.76 -9.10 1.62
CA TYR A 89 9.21 -10.30 0.93
C TYR A 89 9.87 -11.31 1.86
N HIS A 90 10.63 -10.84 2.87
CA HIS A 90 11.27 -11.72 3.84
C HIS A 90 10.26 -12.46 4.73
N HIS A 91 9.16 -11.79 5.08
CA HIS A 91 8.14 -12.33 5.99
C HIS A 91 6.89 -12.84 5.28
N LEU A 92 6.83 -12.79 3.95
CA LEU A 92 5.73 -13.34 3.18
C LEU A 92 5.69 -14.87 3.36
N PRO A 93 4.50 -15.48 3.54
CA PRO A 93 4.39 -16.93 3.57
C PRO A 93 5.04 -17.57 2.34
N LYS A 94 5.80 -18.64 2.54
CA LYS A 94 6.63 -19.27 1.48
C LYS A 94 5.82 -19.72 0.26
N ASP A 95 4.54 -20.01 0.45
CA ASP A 95 3.60 -20.44 -0.58
C ASP A 95 2.85 -19.28 -1.27
N GLN A 96 3.26 -18.04 -0.99
CA GLN A 96 2.65 -16.83 -1.54
C GLN A 96 3.67 -15.95 -2.27
N SER A 97 3.16 -15.05 -3.08
CA SER A 97 3.92 -14.03 -3.80
C SER A 97 3.18 -12.70 -3.77
N PHE A 98 3.91 -11.60 -3.91
CA PHE A 98 3.34 -10.26 -4.00
C PHE A 98 3.17 -9.86 -5.46
N TRP A 99 1.94 -9.59 -5.88
CA TRP A 99 1.59 -9.36 -7.27
C TRP A 99 2.15 -8.03 -7.78
N PRO A 100 2.92 -8.02 -8.89
CA PRO A 100 3.65 -6.84 -9.31
C PRO A 100 2.86 -5.88 -10.23
N ALA A 101 1.70 -6.31 -10.73
CA ALA A 101 0.94 -5.59 -11.76
C ALA A 101 -0.36 -4.99 -11.22
N SER A 102 -0.87 -3.95 -11.89
CA SER A 102 -2.13 -3.29 -11.52
C SER A 102 -3.36 -4.16 -11.79
N MET A 103 -3.40 -4.83 -12.95
CA MET A 103 -4.47 -5.78 -13.26
C MET A 103 -4.30 -7.03 -12.39
N PRO A 104 -5.37 -7.58 -11.80
CA PRO A 104 -5.25 -8.62 -10.79
C PRO A 104 -4.71 -9.94 -11.33
N CYS A 105 -4.23 -10.79 -10.42
CA CYS A 105 -4.00 -12.20 -10.70
C CYS A 105 -5.33 -12.92 -11.01
N VAL A 106 -5.29 -14.25 -11.15
CA VAL A 106 -6.52 -15.03 -11.35
C VAL A 106 -7.44 -14.87 -10.13
N ILE A 107 -8.64 -14.35 -10.36
CA ILE A 107 -9.73 -14.26 -9.38
C ILE A 107 -10.86 -15.16 -9.86
N ARG A 108 -11.30 -16.09 -9.01
CA ARG A 108 -12.39 -17.03 -9.34
C ARG A 108 -13.73 -16.45 -8.91
N GLY A 109 -14.28 -15.52 -9.69
CA GLY A 109 -15.55 -14.86 -9.36
C GLY A 109 -15.48 -13.93 -8.14
N GLU A 110 -16.50 -13.08 -7.98
CA GLU A 110 -16.50 -12.00 -6.96
C GLU A 110 -16.58 -12.52 -5.52
N THR A 111 -17.27 -13.65 -5.30
CA THR A 111 -17.48 -14.24 -3.97
C THR A 111 -16.22 -14.81 -3.32
N TYR A 112 -15.10 -14.85 -4.05
CA TYR A 112 -13.81 -15.38 -3.59
C TYR A 112 -12.79 -14.30 -3.24
N ILE A 113 -13.18 -13.03 -3.16
CA ILE A 113 -12.30 -11.96 -2.69
C ILE A 113 -12.48 -11.85 -1.16
N PRO A 114 -11.47 -12.20 -0.33
CA PRO A 114 -11.61 -12.11 1.12
C PRO A 114 -11.59 -10.65 1.53
N ILE A 115 -12.65 -10.17 2.18
CA ILE A 115 -12.74 -8.80 2.70
C ILE A 115 -11.73 -8.59 3.83
N ALA A 116 -11.05 -7.44 3.85
CA ALA A 116 -10.09 -7.10 4.90
C ALA A 116 -10.73 -7.10 6.30
N GLN A 117 -10.04 -7.73 7.25
CA GLN A 117 -10.48 -7.91 8.62
C GLN A 117 -9.64 -7.05 9.57
N TYR A 118 -10.30 -6.25 10.40
CA TYR A 118 -9.65 -5.33 11.33
C TYR A 118 -9.98 -5.62 12.82
N GLY A 119 -10.40 -6.84 13.13
CA GLY A 119 -10.77 -7.27 14.48
C GLY A 119 -12.16 -6.80 14.95
N SER A 120 -12.42 -6.92 16.26
CA SER A 120 -13.74 -6.74 16.86
C SER A 120 -14.01 -5.37 17.48
N SER A 121 -13.03 -4.44 17.46
CA SER A 121 -13.26 -3.07 17.92
C SER A 121 -14.26 -2.35 17.01
N ASN A 122 -15.02 -1.38 17.53
CA ASN A 122 -15.98 -0.61 16.72
C ASN A 122 -15.32 0.02 15.47
N ARG A 123 -14.09 0.54 15.60
CA ARG A 123 -13.32 1.08 14.46
C ARG A 123 -12.97 0.01 13.43
N GLY A 124 -12.57 -1.17 13.88
CA GLY A 124 -12.24 -2.30 13.01
C GLY A 124 -13.47 -2.87 12.30
N LEU A 125 -14.57 -3.06 13.03
CA LEU A 125 -15.85 -3.49 12.49
C LEU A 125 -16.37 -2.49 11.46
N MET A 126 -16.33 -1.19 11.74
CA MET A 126 -16.74 -0.15 10.79
C MET A 126 -15.95 -0.24 9.47
N LYS A 127 -14.61 -0.36 9.52
CA LYS A 127 -13.78 -0.51 8.31
C LYS A 127 -14.06 -1.78 7.52
N THR A 128 -14.38 -2.87 8.21
CA THR A 128 -14.74 -4.16 7.61
C THR A 128 -16.12 -4.09 6.96
N ILE A 129 -17.11 -3.48 7.64
CA ILE A 129 -18.48 -3.31 7.13
C ILE A 129 -18.49 -2.36 5.93
N TYR A 130 -17.70 -1.29 5.95
CA TYR A 130 -17.53 -0.40 4.80
C TYR A 130 -17.14 -1.15 3.52
N ARG A 131 -16.30 -2.19 3.62
CA ARG A 131 -15.87 -3.01 2.47
C ARG A 131 -16.89 -4.08 2.05
N LYS A 132 -17.94 -4.32 2.85
CA LYS A 132 -19.03 -5.22 2.50
C LYS A 132 -20.18 -4.50 1.78
N GLY A 133 -20.32 -3.19 2.01
CA GLY A 133 -21.30 -2.35 1.31
C GLY A 133 -20.76 -1.92 -0.04
#